data_AF-A0A9D9QA71-F1
#
_entry.id   AF-A0A9D9QA71-F1
#
_cell.length_a   1.000
_cell.length_b   1.000
_cell.length_c   1.000
_cell.angle_alpha   90.00
_cell.angle_beta   90.00
_cell.angle_gamma   90.00
#
_symmetry.space_group_name_H-M   'P 1'
#
loop_
_entity.id
_entity.type
_entity.pdbx_description
1 polymer ?
#
loop_
_entity_poly.entity_id
_entity_poly.type
_entity_poly.pdbx_seq_one_letter_code
_entity_poly.pdbx_strand_id
1 'polypeptide(L)' 'TATGKLPARVLAAARRSGAAPCVVCLAGSVDAAAVPGSGFDAVIPVTPPDMPLTEALRPETAAALLRAAARSCASDFSE' A
#
# COMPACT_ATOMS: atom_id res chain seq x y z
N THR A 1 2.10 -10.83 4.25
CA THR A 1 3.05 -10.87 3.12
C THR A 1 2.92 -9.60 2.30
N ALA A 2 4.01 -8.88 2.04
CA ALA A 2 3.97 -7.62 1.28
C ALA A 2 3.72 -7.81 -0.24
N THR A 3 3.92 -9.03 -0.74
CA THR A 3 3.71 -9.43 -2.15
C THR A 3 2.47 -10.30 -2.29
N GLY A 4 1.30 -9.71 -2.07
CA GLY A 4 0.03 -10.37 -2.37
C GLY A 4 -0.11 -10.69 -3.86
N LYS A 5 -0.92 -11.71 -4.20
CA LYS A 5 -1.14 -12.15 -5.59
C LYS A 5 -1.55 -11.01 -6.53
N LEU A 6 -2.44 -10.13 -6.07
CA LEU A 6 -2.91 -8.98 -6.85
C LEU A 6 -1.86 -7.85 -6.93
N PRO A 7 -1.31 -7.33 -5.81
CA PRO A 7 -0.25 -6.31 -5.85
C PRO A 7 0.92 -6.72 -6.76
N ALA A 8 1.41 -7.95 -6.66
CA ALA A 8 2.52 -8.43 -7.49
C ALA A 8 2.19 -8.40 -9.00
N ARG A 9 0.94 -8.70 -9.38
CA ARG A 9 0.50 -8.65 -10.79
C ARG A 9 0.38 -7.23 -11.31
N VAL A 10 -0.09 -6.30 -10.48
CA VAL A 10 -0.17 -4.87 -10.84
C VAL A 10 1.25 -4.33 -11.06
N LEU A 11 2.17 -4.61 -10.13
CA LEU A 11 3.57 -4.22 -10.27
C LEU A 11 4.19 -4.79 -11.55
N ALA A 12 4.01 -6.09 -11.80
CA ALA A 12 4.53 -6.73 -13.01
C ALA A 12 3.93 -6.11 -14.29
N ALA A 13 2.65 -5.75 -14.29
CA ALA A 13 2.03 -5.07 -15.43
C ALA A 13 2.60 -3.65 -15.63
N ALA A 14 2.78 -2.89 -14.55
CA ALA A 14 3.40 -1.57 -14.59
C ALA A 14 4.83 -1.61 -15.12
N ARG A 15 5.65 -2.59 -14.70
CA ARG A 15 7.03 -2.74 -15.22
C ARG A 15 7.06 -3.15 -16.69
N ARG A 16 6.03 -3.84 -17.19
CA ARG A 16 5.90 -4.19 -18.62
C ARG A 16 5.42 -3.04 -19.51
N SER A 17 4.92 -1.93 -18.97
CA SER A 17 4.38 -0.83 -19.77
C SER A 17 5.47 -0.02 -20.49
N GLY A 18 6.74 -0.21 -20.16
CA GLY A 18 7.87 0.55 -20.71
C GLY A 18 8.01 1.98 -20.14
N ALA A 19 6.96 2.52 -19.53
CA ALA A 19 6.96 3.86 -18.91
C ALA A 19 7.57 3.88 -17.50
N ALA A 20 7.83 2.71 -16.90
CA ALA A 20 8.36 2.54 -15.54
C ALA A 20 7.71 3.48 -14.50
N PRO A 21 6.36 3.47 -14.35
CA PRO A 21 5.69 4.38 -13.44
C PRO A 21 6.08 4.09 -11.98
N CYS A 22 5.97 5.12 -11.12
CA CYS A 22 6.00 4.93 -9.67
C CYS A 22 4.79 4.09 -9.23
N VAL A 23 5.03 3.02 -8.48
CA VAL A 23 4.00 2.11 -7.97
C VAL A 23 4.14 2.00 -6.46
N VAL A 24 3.18 2.57 -5.75
CA VAL A 24 3.08 2.52 -4.29
C VAL A 24 1.98 1.53 -3.87
N CYS A 25 2.27 0.67 -2.89
CA CYS A 25 1.32 -0.28 -2.33
C CYS A 25 0.75 0.25 -1.00
N LEU A 26 -0.55 0.53 -0.96
CA LEU A 26 -1.27 0.78 0.29
C LEU A 26 -1.78 -0.56 0.83
N ALA A 27 -1.32 -0.96 2.02
CA ALA A 27 -1.67 -2.23 2.64
C ALA A 27 -2.35 -2.00 3.99
N GLY A 28 -3.31 -2.86 4.37
CA GLY A 28 -3.93 -2.80 5.71
C GLY A 28 -2.88 -2.87 6.81
N SER A 29 -2.08 -3.92 6.79
CA SER A 29 -0.91 -4.10 7.65
C SER A 29 0.24 -4.67 6.84
N VAL A 30 1.46 -4.45 7.32
CA VAL A 30 2.69 -4.96 6.71
C VAL A 30 3.52 -5.63 7.79
N ASP A 31 4.18 -6.71 7.40
CA ASP A 31 5.33 -7.20 8.14
C ASP A 31 6.54 -6.40 7.65
N ALA A 32 7.22 -5.68 8.56
CA ALA A 32 8.36 -4.83 8.22
C ALA A 32 9.48 -5.61 7.51
N ALA A 33 9.64 -6.90 7.83
CA ALA A 33 10.62 -7.77 7.17
C ALA A 33 10.29 -8.06 5.70
N ALA A 34 9.04 -7.88 5.29
CA ALA A 34 8.58 -8.14 3.92
C ALA A 34 8.63 -6.91 3.00
N VAL A 35 8.90 -5.71 3.55
CA VAL A 35 8.98 -4.46 2.76
C VAL A 35 10.23 -4.45 1.85
N PRO A 36 11.44 -4.80 2.35
CA PRO A 36 12.60 -4.97 1.50
C PRO A 36 12.38 -6.10 0.47
N GLY A 37 12.63 -5.82 -0.81
CA GLY A 37 12.47 -6.80 -1.89
C GLY A 37 11.04 -6.94 -2.44
N SER A 38 10.09 -6.11 -2.00
CA SER A 38 8.72 -6.11 -2.54
C SER A 38 8.61 -5.60 -3.98
N GLY A 39 9.60 -4.81 -4.44
CA GLY A 39 9.67 -4.23 -5.79
C GLY A 39 8.77 -3.01 -6.03
N PHE A 40 7.94 -2.65 -5.05
CA PHE A 40 7.22 -1.38 -5.02
C PHE A 40 8.16 -0.24 -4.67
N ASP A 41 7.84 0.95 -5.14
CA ASP A 41 8.59 2.17 -4.83
C ASP A 41 8.35 2.61 -3.37
N ALA A 42 7.15 2.30 -2.85
CA ALA A 42 6.88 2.33 -1.41
C ALA A 42 5.78 1.32 -1.04
N VAL A 43 5.79 0.87 0.23
CA VAL A 43 4.69 0.10 0.83
C VAL A 43 4.26 0.81 2.11
N ILE A 44 3.02 1.27 2.16
CA ILE A 44 2.48 2.09 3.24
C ILE A 44 1.42 1.28 3.99
N PRO A 45 1.64 0.92 5.27
CA PRO A 45 0.59 0.40 6.12
C PRO A 45 -0.42 1.50 6.45
N VAL A 46 -1.71 1.24 6.23
CA VAL A 46 -2.77 2.23 6.48
C VAL A 46 -3.39 2.09 7.86
N THR A 47 -3.25 0.93 8.51
CA THR A 47 -3.75 0.70 9.86
C THR A 47 -2.67 1.04 10.90
N PRO A 48 -2.97 1.89 11.90
CA PRO A 48 -2.07 2.14 13.03
C PRO A 48 -1.73 0.85 13.79
N PRO A 49 -0.51 0.70 14.33
CA PRO A 49 -0.06 -0.55 14.97
C PRO A 49 -0.90 -0.94 16.19
N ASP A 50 -1.43 0.03 16.92
CA ASP A 50 -2.18 -0.20 18.17
C ASP A 50 -3.70 -0.31 17.96
N MET A 51 -4.18 -0.23 16.71
CA MET A 51 -5.61 -0.32 16.41
C MET A 51 -6.10 -1.78 16.48
N PRO A 52 -7.17 -2.08 17.25
CA PRO A 52 -7.76 -3.41 17.27
C PRO A 52 -8.21 -3.85 15.86
N LEU A 53 -7.94 -5.11 15.51
CA LEU A 53 -8.30 -5.64 14.18
C LEU A 53 -9.80 -5.50 13.89
N THR A 54 -10.65 -5.72 14.90
CA THR A 54 -12.10 -5.58 14.78
C THR A 54 -12.52 -4.16 14.41
N GLU A 55 -11.79 -3.15 14.87
CA GLU A 55 -12.01 -1.75 14.51
C GLU A 55 -11.44 -1.45 13.11
N ALA A 56 -10.22 -1.91 12.82
CA ALA A 56 -9.56 -1.72 11.53
C ALA A 56 -10.36 -2.30 10.35
N LEU A 57 -11.09 -3.41 10.58
CA LEU A 57 -11.93 -4.06 9.57
C LEU A 57 -13.32 -3.43 9.41
N ARG A 58 -13.72 -2.47 10.26
CA ARG A 58 -14.99 -1.76 10.08
C ARG A 58 -14.95 -1.01 8.75
N PRO A 59 -15.93 -1.17 7.86
CA PRO A 59 -15.89 -0.57 6.51
C PRO A 59 -15.61 0.93 6.50
N GLU A 60 -16.24 1.66 7.42
CA GLU A 60 -16.07 3.11 7.59
C GLU A 60 -14.64 3.47 8.02
N THR A 61 -14.04 2.68 8.89
CA THR A 61 -12.68 2.90 9.41
C THR A 61 -11.65 2.57 8.34
N ALA A 62 -11.75 1.39 7.74
CA ALA A 62 -10.88 0.98 6.64
C ALA A 62 -10.91 2.00 5.48
N ALA A 63 -12.10 2.47 5.11
CA ALA A 63 -12.25 3.45 4.04
C ALA A 63 -11.68 4.82 4.43
N ALA A 64 -11.81 5.26 5.69
CA ALA A 64 -11.21 6.50 6.16
C ALA A 64 -9.67 6.42 6.12
N LEU A 65 -9.10 5.33 6.62
CA LEU A 65 -7.65 5.07 6.62
C LEU A 65 -7.08 5.02 5.21
N LEU A 66 -7.72 4.27 4.29
CA LEU A 66 -7.30 4.20 2.89
C LEU A 66 -7.34 5.57 2.20
N ARG A 67 -8.40 6.36 2.43
CA ARG A 67 -8.51 7.72 1.87
C ARG A 67 -7.44 8.65 2.42
N ALA A 68 -7.15 8.57 3.72
CA ALA A 68 -6.09 9.37 4.33
C ALA A 68 -4.72 9.00 3.74
N ALA A 69 -4.39 7.71 3.68
CA ALA A 69 -3.13 7.23 3.11
C ALA A 69 -2.98 7.58 1.64
N ALA A 70 -4.05 7.47 0.83
CA ALA A 70 -4.03 7.85 -0.57
C ALA A 70 -3.79 9.35 -0.77
N ARG A 71 -4.37 10.21 0.08
CA ARG A 71 -4.10 11.66 0.02
C ARG A 71 -2.65 11.98 0.37
N SER A 72 -2.12 11.43 1.46
CA SER A 72 -0.73 11.64 1.85
C SER A 72 0.22 11.16 0.75
N CYS A 73 0.00 9.95 0.23
CA CYS A 73 0.77 9.43 -0.90
C CYS A 73 0.68 10.34 -2.13
N ALA A 74 -0.49 10.84 -2.49
CA ALA A 74 -0.61 11.76 -3.62
C ALA A 74 0.19 13.05 -3.39
N SER A 75 0.17 13.60 -2.18
CA SER A 75 0.95 14.79 -1.81
C SER A 75 2.46 14.55 -1.83
N ASP A 76 2.92 13.40 -1.35
CA ASP A 76 4.35 13.06 -1.26
C ASP A 76 4.98 12.79 -2.64
N PHE A 77 4.17 12.43 -3.64
CA PHE A 77 4.61 12.09 -4.99
C PHE A 77 4.07 13.05 -6.08
N SER A 78 3.52 14.20 -5.70
CA SER A 78 3.21 15.30 -6.63
C SER A 78 4.43 16.22 -6.73
N GLU A 79 5.31 15.95 -7.69
CA GLU A 79 6.26 16.93 -8.24
C GLU A 79 5.70 17.55 -9.54
#